data_AF-U5WYR2-F1
#
_entry.id   AF-U5WYR2-F1
#
_cell.length_a   1.000
_cell.length_b   1.000
_cell.length_c   1.000
_cell.angle_alpha   90.00
_cell.angle_beta   90.00
_cell.angle_gamma   90.00
#
_symmetry.space_group_name_H-M   'P 1'
#
loop_
_entity.id
_entity.type
_entity.pdbx_description
1 polymer ?
#
loop_
_entity_poly.entity_id
_entity_poly.type
_entity_poly.pdbx_seq_one_letter_code
_entity_poly.pdbx_strand_id
1 'polypeptide(L)'
;MSVRITVLGCSGSVVGPDSAASGYLLRAPDTPPMVIDFGGGVLGALQRHLDPGSVHVLLSHLHADHCLDMPGLFVWRRYHPTPPKGKAL
;
A
#
# COMPACT_ATOMS: atom_id res chain seq x y z
N MET A 1 9.90 -21.07 2.86
CA MET A 1 9.28 -19.95 2.11
C MET A 1 10.34 -18.87 1.90
N SER A 2 10.30 -18.12 0.80
CA SER A 2 11.26 -17.05 0.49
C SER A 2 10.64 -15.66 0.64
N VAL A 3 11.48 -14.63 0.73
CA VAL A 3 11.06 -13.22 0.62
C VAL A 3 10.62 -12.93 -0.81
N ARG A 4 9.53 -12.18 -0.99
CA ARG A 4 9.03 -11.72 -2.29
C ARG A 4 8.62 -10.26 -2.23
N ILE A 5 9.02 -9.49 -3.24
CA ILE A 5 8.55 -8.13 -3.49
C ILE A 5 7.69 -8.14 -4.74
N THR A 6 6.52 -7.54 -4.67
CA THR A 6 5.62 -7.29 -5.81
C THR A 6 5.55 -5.79 -6.05
N VAL A 7 5.88 -5.35 -7.25
CA VAL A 7 5.76 -3.94 -7.64
C VAL A 7 4.27 -3.62 -7.81
N LEU A 8 3.73 -2.74 -6.97
CA LEU A 8 2.37 -2.22 -7.11
C LEU A 8 2.37 -0.97 -8.02
N GLY A 9 3.44 -0.18 -7.91
CA GLY A 9 3.74 0.96 -8.75
C GLY A 9 5.20 1.39 -8.64
N CYS A 10 5.72 1.97 -9.71
CA CYS A 10 7.10 2.42 -9.83
C CYS A 10 7.23 3.70 -10.67
N SER A 11 6.15 4.46 -10.82
CA SER A 11 6.21 5.78 -11.49
C SER A 11 6.75 6.83 -10.51
N GLY A 12 7.78 7.55 -10.93
CA GLY A 12 8.36 8.65 -10.14
C GLY A 12 7.67 9.98 -10.40
N SER A 13 7.57 10.81 -9.37
CA SER A 13 6.99 12.17 -9.38
C SER A 13 5.49 12.27 -9.68
N VAL A 14 4.96 11.52 -10.65
CA VAL A 14 3.55 11.56 -11.07
C VAL A 14 3.03 10.18 -11.40
N VAL A 15 1.72 9.97 -11.19
CA VAL A 15 1.01 8.74 -11.52
C VAL A 15 0.76 8.63 -13.02
N GLY A 16 1.02 7.45 -13.60
CA GLY A 16 0.65 7.13 -14.97
C GLY A 16 -0.74 6.48 -15.06
N PRO A 17 -1.37 6.45 -16.24
CA PRO A 17 -2.69 5.83 -16.43
C PRO A 17 -2.70 4.34 -16.09
N ASP A 18 -1.60 3.64 -16.37
CA ASP A 18 -1.46 2.19 -16.16
C ASP A 18 -0.45 1.84 -15.05
N SER A 19 0.11 2.84 -14.38
CA SER A 19 1.18 2.65 -13.40
C SER A 19 1.01 3.60 -12.22
N ALA A 20 0.74 3.01 -11.05
CA ALA A 20 0.75 3.75 -9.79
C ALA A 20 2.13 4.37 -9.52
N ALA A 21 2.15 5.34 -8.61
CA ALA A 21 3.40 5.87 -8.07
C ALA A 21 4.09 4.84 -7.15
N SER A 22 5.16 5.23 -6.47
CA SER A 22 5.97 4.32 -5.66
C SER A 22 5.14 3.50 -4.65
N GLY A 23 5.20 2.18 -4.79
CA GLY A 23 4.57 1.24 -3.88
C GLY A 23 4.98 -0.21 -4.13
N TYR A 24 5.44 -0.89 -3.08
CA TYR A 24 6.02 -2.23 -3.18
C TYR A 24 5.50 -3.14 -2.07
N LEU A 25 4.76 -4.19 -2.44
CA LEU A 25 4.27 -5.19 -1.50
C LEU A 25 5.37 -6.21 -1.17
N LEU A 26 5.84 -6.17 0.07
CA LEU A 26 6.77 -7.12 0.65
C LEU A 26 6.01 -8.24 1.38
N ARG A 27 6.36 -9.49 1.08
CA ARG A 27 5.92 -10.68 1.81
C ARG A 27 7.13 -11.51 2.19
N ALA A 28 7.24 -11.86 3.46
CA ALA A 28 8.28 -12.75 3.98
C ALA A 28 7.69 -13.78 4.95
N PRO A 29 8.34 -14.94 5.15
CA PRO A 29 7.88 -15.95 6.11
C PRO A 29 7.77 -15.35 7.51
N ASP A 30 6.74 -15.73 8.27
CA ASP A 30 6.54 -15.32 9.67
C ASP A 30 6.48 -13.79 9.90
N THR A 31 6.22 -13.02 8.85
CA THR A 31 6.06 -11.56 8.92
C THR A 31 4.67 -11.13 8.41
N PRO A 32 4.04 -10.12 9.05
CA PRO A 32 2.88 -9.47 8.47
C PRO A 32 3.22 -8.83 7.11
N PRO A 33 2.29 -8.84 6.13
CA PRO A 33 2.53 -8.19 4.84
C PRO A 33 2.73 -6.69 5.03
N MET A 34 3.66 -6.13 4.26
CA MET A 34 4.03 -4.73 4.33
C MET A 34 4.02 -4.12 2.94
N VAL A 35 3.59 -2.87 2.83
CA VAL A 35 3.79 -2.04 1.63
C VAL A 35 4.82 -0.97 1.96
N ILE A 36 5.88 -0.93 1.16
CA ILE A 36 6.89 0.13 1.18
C ILE A 36 6.41 1.21 0.20
N ASP A 37 6.21 2.41 0.72
CA ASP A 37 5.56 3.55 0.08
C ASP A 37 4.10 3.32 -0.34
N PHE A 38 3.31 4.38 -0.29
CA PHE A 38 1.88 4.35 -0.57
C PHE A 38 1.49 5.55 -1.45
N GLY A 39 2.18 5.66 -2.57
CA GLY A 39 1.96 6.68 -3.59
C GLY A 39 0.59 6.58 -4.26
N GLY A 40 0.24 7.58 -5.06
CA GLY A 40 -1.02 7.63 -5.80
C GLY A 40 -1.27 6.36 -6.63
N GLY A 41 -2.46 5.77 -6.50
CA GLY A 41 -2.88 4.56 -7.22
C GLY A 41 -2.45 3.23 -6.59
N VAL A 42 -1.56 3.24 -5.59
CA VAL A 42 -1.09 2.03 -4.89
C VAL A 42 -2.24 1.32 -4.16
N LEU A 43 -3.20 2.05 -3.60
CA LEU A 43 -4.36 1.46 -2.92
C LEU A 43 -5.20 0.60 -3.89
N GLY A 44 -5.42 1.10 -5.10
CA GLY A 44 -6.13 0.35 -6.14
C GLY A 44 -5.34 -0.86 -6.62
N ALA A 45 -4.02 -0.70 -6.79
CA ALA A 45 -3.14 -1.79 -7.18
C ALA A 45 -3.07 -2.91 -6.14
N LEU A 46 -2.99 -2.56 -4.85
CA LEU A 46 -2.90 -3.49 -3.73
C LEU A 46 -4.11 -4.44 -3.66
N GLN A 47 -5.31 -3.96 -3.96
CA GLN A 47 -6.55 -4.74 -3.91
C GLN A 47 -6.51 -5.99 -4.82
N ARG A 48 -5.66 -6.02 -5.85
CA ARG A 48 -5.44 -7.21 -6.70
C ARG A 48 -4.63 -8.31 -6.02
N HIS A 49 -3.96 -8.01 -4.90
CA HIS A 49 -3.02 -8.90 -4.24
C HIS A 49 -3.41 -9.24 -2.81
N LEU A 50 -3.95 -8.29 -2.04
CA LEU A 50 -4.25 -8.42 -0.61
C LEU A 50 -5.33 -7.41 -0.18
N ASP A 51 -6.01 -7.69 0.93
CA ASP A 51 -6.86 -6.70 1.60
C ASP A 51 -6.01 -5.51 2.08
N PRO A 52 -6.29 -4.26 1.64
CA PRO A 52 -5.60 -3.07 2.12
C PRO A 52 -5.64 -2.89 3.64
N GLY A 53 -6.71 -3.36 4.30
CA GLY A 53 -6.83 -3.33 5.75
C GLY A 53 -5.79 -4.18 6.47
N SER A 54 -5.18 -5.16 5.79
CA SER A 54 -4.30 -6.17 6.39
C SER A 54 -2.81 -5.80 6.38
N VAL A 55 -2.39 -4.81 5.59
CA VAL A 55 -0.96 -4.48 5.41
C VAL A 55 -0.42 -3.53 6.47
N HIS A 56 0.87 -3.59 6.75
CA HIS A 56 1.61 -2.49 7.38
C HIS A 56 2.13 -1.56 6.29
N VAL A 57 2.33 -0.28 6.60
CA VAL A 57 2.89 0.68 5.64
C VAL A 57 4.19 1.24 6.22
N LEU A 58 5.25 1.21 5.41
CA LEU A 58 6.51 1.89 5.67
C LEU A 58 6.66 3.00 4.64
N LEU A 59 6.64 4.26 5.06
CA LEU A 59 6.91 5.40 4.18
C LEU A 59 8.40 5.71 4.21
N SER A 60 9.04 5.76 3.04
CA SER A 60 10.43 6.16 2.92
C SER A 60 10.63 7.65 3.22
N HIS A 61 9.71 8.50 2.73
CA HIS A 61 9.64 9.93 2.96
C HIS A 61 8.24 10.44 2.57
N LEU A 62 8.01 11.76 2.64
CA LEU A 62 6.68 12.37 2.51
C LEU A 62 6.46 13.13 1.19
N HIS A 63 7.19 12.79 0.13
CA HIS A 63 6.81 13.29 -1.20
C HIS A 63 5.50 12.64 -1.66
N ALA A 64 4.77 13.39 -2.48
CA ALA A 64 3.42 13.06 -2.91
C ALA A 64 3.33 11.67 -3.59
N ASP A 65 4.31 11.36 -4.44
CA ASP A 65 4.43 10.09 -5.15
C ASP A 65 4.79 8.89 -4.25
N HIS A 66 5.02 9.12 -2.95
CA HIS A 66 5.28 8.08 -1.96
C HIS A 66 4.20 7.97 -0.87
N CYS A 67 3.25 8.90 -0.76
CA CYS A 67 2.28 8.90 0.35
C CYS A 67 0.84 9.32 0.03
N LEU A 68 0.51 9.75 -1.20
CA LEU A 68 -0.81 10.33 -1.49
C LEU A 68 -2.01 9.39 -1.40
N ASP A 69 -1.83 8.06 -1.37
CA ASP A 69 -2.93 7.13 -1.16
C ASP A 69 -3.19 6.81 0.32
N MET A 70 -2.37 7.33 1.26
CA MET A 70 -2.56 7.12 2.70
C MET A 70 -3.93 7.58 3.20
N PRO A 71 -4.47 8.75 2.80
CA PRO A 71 -5.84 9.14 3.16
C PRO A 71 -6.89 8.13 2.68
N GLY A 72 -6.73 7.58 1.48
CA GLY A 72 -7.61 6.53 0.96
C GLY A 72 -7.56 5.26 1.81
N LEU A 73 -6.37 4.85 2.25
CA LEU A 73 -6.19 3.72 3.16
C LEU A 73 -6.83 3.97 4.53
N PHE A 74 -6.73 5.19 5.07
CA PHE A 74 -7.40 5.56 6.31
C PHE A 74 -8.91 5.47 6.20
N VAL A 75 -9.48 5.96 5.10
CA VAL A 75 -10.92 5.81 4.79
C VAL A 75 -11.29 4.33 4.72
N TRP A 76 -10.50 3.52 4.00
CA TRP A 76 -10.72 2.08 3.92
C TRP A 76 -10.76 1.43 5.30
N ARG A 77 -9.73 1.64 6.13
CA ARG A 77 -9.66 1.02 7.46
C ARG A 77 -10.76 1.49 8.41
N ARG A 78 -11.18 2.74 8.28
CA ARG A 78 -12.14 3.36 9.20
C ARG A 78 -13.60 3.04 8.86
N TYR A 79 -13.92 2.91 7.56
CA TYR A 79 -15.30 2.90 7.08
C TYR A 79 -15.66 1.69 6.21
N HIS A 80 -14.71 0.81 5.84
CA HIS A 80 -15.03 -0.42 5.12
C HIS A 80 -15.99 -1.29 5.95
N PRO A 81 -17.01 -1.95 5.34
CA PRO A 81 -17.98 -2.79 6.06
C PRO A 81 -17.36 -3.89 6.93
N THR A 82 -16.14 -4.30 6.56
CA THR A 82 -15.31 -5.22 7.35
C THR A 82 -14.01 -4.50 7.73
N PRO A 83 -13.99 -3.72 8.82
CA PRO A 83 -12.81 -2.97 9.23
C PRO A 83 -11.79 -3.89 9.91
N PRO A 84 -10.48 -3.65 9.74
CA PRO A 84 -9.45 -4.43 10.42
C PRO A 84 -9.44 -4.17 11.93
N LYS A 85 -9.27 -5.23 12.73
CA LYS A 85 -9.11 -5.12 14.19
C LYS A 85 -7.68 -4.75 14.56
N GLY A 86 -7.50 -3.81 15.48
CA GLY A 86 -6.17 -3.43 16.01
C GLY A 86 -5.26 -2.69 15.02
N LYS A 87 -5.77 -2.39 13.82
CA LYS A 87 -5.12 -1.54 12.82
C LYS A 87 -5.97 -0.29 12.65
N ALA A 88 -6.00 0.54 13.70
CA ALA A 88 -6.57 1.88 13.60
C ALA A 88 -5.68 2.76 12.70
N LEU A 89 -6.19 3.95 12.35
CA LEU A 89 -5.47 5.02 11.62
C LEU A 89 -3.95 4.97 11.85
#